data_AF-A0A529HDT3-F1
#
_entry.id   AF-A0A529HDT3-F1
#
_cell.length_a   1.000
_cell.length_b   1.000
_cell.length_c   1.000
_cell.angle_alpha   90.00
_cell.angle_beta   90.00
_cell.angle_gamma   90.00
#
_symmetry.space_group_name_H-M   'P 1'
#
loop_
_entity.id
_entity.type
_entity.pdbx_description
1 polymer ?
#
loop_
_entity_poly.entity_id
_entity_poly.type
_entity_poly.pdbx_seq_one_letter_code
_entity_poly.pdbx_strand_id
1 'polypeptide(L)'
;LFYVGLVLLLLAVLFLLYWVVVTSFKTTRDAFAIPPVWLFSPTLDNYRTVFANRGFLSAFANSFIISILSSALAVAIGSVAAYGLAQQPAELRRAGEKFILSLRIAPALLFVIPMYYLATRIGALNKHWLLVAAYA
;
A
#
# COMPACT_ATOMS: atom_id res chain seq x y z
N LEU A 1 30.39 -14.06 6.83
CA LEU A 1 30.05 -13.10 5.73
C LEU A 1 28.54 -12.95 5.54
N PHE A 2 27.78 -14.03 5.34
CA PHE A 2 26.31 -13.96 5.17
C PHE A 2 25.57 -13.25 6.33
N TYR A 3 25.80 -13.66 7.58
CA TYR A 3 25.17 -13.03 8.74
C TYR A 3 25.54 -11.55 8.92
N VAL A 4 26.78 -11.18 8.59
CA VAL A 4 27.23 -9.77 8.62
C VAL A 4 26.46 -8.96 7.58
N GLY A 5 26.28 -9.49 6.37
CA GLY A 5 25.46 -8.86 5.34
C GLY A 5 24.00 -8.66 5.78
N LEU A 6 23.42 -9.66 6.44
CA LEU A 6 22.04 -9.59 6.95
C LEU A 6 21.89 -8.53 8.06
N VAL A 7 22.84 -8.45 8.97
CA VAL A 7 22.87 -7.43 10.03
C VAL A 7 23.01 -6.02 9.44
N LEU A 8 23.88 -5.83 8.45
CA LEU A 8 24.03 -4.54 7.78
C LEU A 8 22.74 -4.10 7.07
N LEU A 9 22.07 -5.03 6.38
CA LEU A 9 20.78 -4.75 5.73
C LEU A 9 19.71 -4.37 6.75
N LEU A 10 19.64 -5.10 7.87
CA LEU A 10 18.72 -4.79 8.96
C LEU A 10 18.96 -3.38 9.49
N LEU A 11 20.22 -3.03 9.78
CA LEU A 11 20.57 -1.69 10.26
C LEU A 11 20.21 -0.60 9.25
N ALA A 12 20.39 -0.83 7.95
CA ALA A 12 20.02 0.12 6.92
C ALA A 12 18.50 0.38 6.88
N VAL A 13 17.68 -0.67 6.97
CA VAL A 13 16.21 -0.56 7.01
C VAL A 13 15.75 0.11 8.30
N LEU A 14 16.29 -0.30 9.45
CA LEU A 14 15.96 0.28 10.74
C LEU A 14 16.37 1.74 10.83
N PHE A 15 17.48 2.13 10.21
CA PHE A 15 17.91 3.52 10.15
C PHE A 15 16.89 4.39 9.40
N LEU A 16 16.35 3.93 8.28
CA LEU A 16 15.32 4.67 7.54
C LEU A 16 14.04 4.83 8.37
N LEU A 17 13.61 3.78 9.07
CA LEU A 17 12.46 3.84 9.98
C LEU A 17 12.72 4.77 11.17
N TYR A 18 13.89 4.66 11.79
CA TYR A 18 14.34 5.54 12.86
C TYR A 18 14.28 7.00 12.42
N TRP A 19 14.73 7.31 11.21
CA TRP A 19 14.70 8.67 10.67
C TRP A 19 13.28 9.22 10.59
N VAL A 20 12.33 8.46 10.03
CA VAL A 20 10.92 8.87 9.93
C VAL A 20 10.29 9.08 11.30
N VAL A 21 10.59 8.21 12.26
CA VAL A 21 10.07 8.34 13.63
C VAL A 21 10.67 9.55 14.33
N VAL A 22 11.98 9.77 14.22
CA VAL A 22 12.64 10.91 14.85
C VAL A 22 12.18 12.24 14.25
N THR A 23 12.00 12.32 12.92
CA THR A 23 11.51 13.53 12.27
C THR A 23 10.05 13.85 12.60
N SER A 24 9.21 12.86 12.93
CA SER A 24 7.83 13.11 13.35
C SER A 24 7.73 13.85 14.70
N PHE A 25 8.76 13.77 15.55
CA PHE A 25 8.86 14.50 16.83
C PHE A 25 9.63 15.82 16.72
N LYS A 26 10.17 16.17 15.54
CA LYS A 26 10.88 17.44 15.31
C LYS A 26 9.92 18.55 14.94
N THR A 27 10.30 19.80 15.23
CA THR A 27 9.60 20.96 14.68
C THR A 27 9.79 21.00 13.15
N THR A 28 8.87 21.63 12.42
CA THR A 28 9.00 21.80 10.95
C THR A 28 10.35 22.44 10.58
N ARG A 29 10.82 23.39 11.39
CA ARG A 29 12.13 24.03 11.20
C ARG A 29 13.28 23.02 11.31
N ASP A 30 13.27 22.20 12.35
CA ASP A 30 14.36 21.23 12.61
C ASP A 30 14.31 20.04 11.65
N ALA A 31 13.12 19.68 11.15
CA ALA A 31 12.94 18.62 10.16
C ALA A 31 13.56 18.97 8.79
N PHE A 32 13.55 20.26 8.40
CA PHE A 32 14.12 20.75 7.14
C PHE A 32 15.48 21.43 7.31
N ALA A 33 16.08 21.40 8.50
CA ALA A 33 17.37 22.03 8.76
C ALA A 33 18.54 21.32 8.05
N ILE A 34 19.47 22.11 7.52
CA ILE A 34 20.74 21.66 6.94
C ILE A 34 21.86 22.43 7.67
N PRO A 35 22.80 21.77 8.40
CA PRO A 35 22.92 20.32 8.61
C PRO A 35 21.79 19.75 9.49
N PRO A 36 21.54 18.42 9.45
CA PRO A 36 20.45 17.82 10.22
C PRO A 36 20.67 17.98 11.72
N VAL A 37 19.62 18.43 12.41
CA VAL A 37 19.64 18.62 13.87
C VAL A 37 19.46 17.26 14.55
N TRP A 38 20.48 16.80 15.27
CA TRP A 38 20.45 15.51 16.01
C TRP A 38 19.86 15.66 17.42
N LEU A 39 20.13 16.80 18.08
CA LEU A 39 19.61 17.14 19.40
C LEU A 39 18.47 18.15 19.23
N PHE A 40 17.24 17.74 19.55
CA PHE A 40 16.04 18.56 19.44
C PHE A 40 15.18 18.32 20.68
N SER A 41 14.26 19.23 20.96
CA SER A 41 13.23 19.02 21.99
C SER A 41 12.06 18.26 21.34
N PRO A 42 11.76 17.01 21.74
CA PRO A 42 10.67 16.25 21.14
C PRO A 42 9.32 16.94 21.38
N THR A 43 8.52 17.10 20.33
CA THR A 43 7.17 17.68 20.44
C THR A 43 6.11 16.72 19.88
N LEU A 44 4.88 16.86 20.38
CA LEU A 44 3.71 16.12 19.89
C LEU A 44 2.80 17.00 19.01
N ASP A 45 3.24 18.21 18.69
CA ASP A 45 2.40 19.18 17.99
C ASP A 45 2.06 18.72 16.57
N ASN A 46 2.99 18.06 15.86
CA ASN A 46 2.72 17.46 14.55
C ASN A 46 1.55 16.47 14.61
N TYR A 47 1.52 15.61 15.64
CA TYR A 47 0.42 14.66 15.84
C TYR A 47 -0.87 15.39 16.17
N ARG A 48 -0.85 16.39 17.06
CA ARG A 48 -2.03 17.21 17.38
C ARG A 48 -2.60 17.90 16.15
N THR A 49 -1.76 18.48 15.29
CA THR A 49 -2.17 19.12 14.04
C THR A 49 -2.83 18.11 13.09
N VAL A 50 -2.26 16.92 12.95
CA VAL A 50 -2.82 15.86 12.10
C VAL A 50 -4.16 15.36 12.62
N PHE A 51 -4.30 15.11 13.93
CA PHE A 51 -5.55 14.64 14.51
C PHE A 51 -6.62 15.73 14.62
N ALA A 52 -6.23 17.01 14.71
CA ALA A 52 -7.16 18.15 14.63
C ALA A 52 -7.70 18.36 13.21
N ASN A 53 -7.03 17.84 12.19
CA ASN A 53 -7.52 17.89 10.82
C ASN A 53 -8.72 16.95 10.63
N ARG A 54 -9.90 17.54 10.46
CA ARG A 54 -11.18 16.80 10.29
C ARG A 54 -11.17 15.82 9.11
N GLY A 55 -10.37 16.07 8.07
CA GLY A 55 -10.26 15.19 6.90
C GLY A 55 -9.30 14.02 7.07
N PHE A 56 -8.39 14.06 8.05
CA PHE A 56 -7.37 13.03 8.21
C PHE A 56 -7.97 11.70 8.70
N LEU A 57 -8.76 11.74 9.77
CA LEU A 57 -9.37 10.55 10.35
C LEU A 57 -10.32 9.85 9.36
N SER A 58 -11.08 10.62 8.58
CA SER A 58 -11.97 10.06 7.55
C SER A 58 -11.18 9.46 6.39
N ALA A 59 -10.12 10.12 5.90
CA ALA A 59 -9.25 9.57 4.87
C ALA A 59 -8.53 8.29 5.33
N PHE A 60 -8.07 8.27 6.59
CA PHE A 60 -7.47 7.10 7.21
C PHE A 60 -8.47 5.95 7.31
N ALA A 61 -9.68 6.21 7.82
CA ALA A 61 -10.75 5.21 7.90
C ALA A 61 -11.14 4.67 6.51
N ASN A 62 -11.25 5.55 5.50
CA ASN A 62 -11.52 5.14 4.12
C ASN A 62 -10.46 4.17 3.60
N SER A 63 -9.18 4.51 3.79
CA SER A 63 -8.06 3.68 3.34
C SER A 63 -8.02 2.33 4.07
N PHE A 64 -8.29 2.34 5.37
CA PHE A 64 -8.36 1.14 6.19
C PHE A 64 -9.49 0.20 5.74
N ILE A 65 -10.69 0.74 5.54
CA ILE A 65 -11.86 -0.02 5.04
C ILE A 65 -11.57 -0.58 3.65
N ILE A 66 -11.06 0.24 2.74
CA ILE A 66 -10.76 -0.20 1.36
C ILE A 66 -9.72 -1.31 1.37
N SER A 67 -8.62 -1.15 2.11
CA SER A 67 -7.52 -2.12 2.15
C SER A 67 -7.94 -3.47 2.74
N ILE A 68 -8.74 -3.46 3.82
CA ILE A 68 -9.21 -4.71 4.45
C ILE A 68 -10.20 -5.42 3.54
N LEU A 69 -11.20 -4.70 3.01
CA LEU A 69 -12.22 -5.30 2.14
C LEU A 69 -11.62 -5.81 0.84
N SER A 70 -10.71 -5.06 0.21
CA SER A 70 -10.05 -5.51 -1.02
C SER A 70 -9.19 -6.74 -0.77
N SER A 71 -8.40 -6.76 0.31
CA SER A 71 -7.54 -7.90 0.64
C SER A 71 -8.36 -9.15 0.97
N ALA A 72 -9.45 -9.00 1.74
CA ALA A 72 -10.34 -10.12 2.08
C ALA A 72 -11.00 -10.68 0.82
N LEU A 73 -11.50 -9.81 -0.07
CA LEU A 73 -12.14 -10.22 -1.32
C LEU A 73 -11.15 -10.89 -2.28
N ALA A 74 -9.94 -10.32 -2.43
CA ALA A 74 -8.85 -10.88 -3.23
C ALA A 74 -8.48 -12.29 -2.78
N VAL A 75 -8.32 -12.49 -1.47
CA VAL A 75 -8.00 -13.80 -0.89
C VAL A 75 -9.16 -14.76 -1.07
N ALA A 76 -10.41 -14.34 -0.85
CA ALA A 76 -11.57 -15.20 -1.01
C ALA A 76 -11.72 -15.70 -2.46
N ILE A 77 -11.73 -14.79 -3.43
CA ILE A 77 -11.86 -15.13 -4.86
C ILE A 77 -10.62 -15.87 -5.35
N GLY A 78 -9.44 -15.36 -5.01
CA GLY A 78 -8.16 -15.92 -5.40
C GLY A 78 -7.95 -17.35 -4.88
N SER A 79 -8.40 -17.65 -3.65
CA SER A 79 -8.30 -19.00 -3.09
C SER A 79 -9.18 -20.00 -3.84
N VAL A 80 -10.42 -19.61 -4.18
CA VAL A 80 -11.34 -20.46 -4.95
C VAL A 80 -10.79 -20.69 -6.36
N ALA A 81 -10.33 -19.64 -7.02
CA ALA A 81 -9.72 -19.73 -8.36
C ALA A 81 -8.46 -20.59 -8.35
N ALA A 82 -7.58 -20.39 -7.36
CA ALA A 82 -6.35 -21.17 -7.21
C ALA A 82 -6.65 -22.64 -6.93
N TYR A 83 -7.65 -22.96 -6.12
CA TYR A 83 -8.08 -24.32 -5.86
C TYR A 83 -8.61 -25.02 -7.12
N GLY A 84 -9.42 -24.31 -7.92
CA GLY A 84 -9.90 -24.82 -9.21
C GLY A 84 -8.76 -25.08 -10.20
N LEU A 85 -7.77 -24.18 -10.26
CA LEU A 85 -6.61 -24.30 -11.14
C LEU A 85 -5.63 -25.38 -10.69
N ALA A 86 -5.47 -25.58 -9.38
CA ALA A 86 -4.58 -26.59 -8.80
C ALA A 86 -4.98 -28.02 -9.15
N GLN A 87 -6.28 -28.26 -9.37
CA GLN A 87 -6.85 -29.56 -9.77
C GLN A 87 -6.75 -29.84 -11.27
N GLN A 88 -6.35 -28.87 -12.10
CA GLN A 88 -6.22 -29.07 -13.54
C GLN A 88 -4.96 -29.87 -13.91
N PRO A 89 -4.93 -30.53 -15.08
CA PRO A 89 -3.72 -31.14 -15.63
C PRO A 89 -2.57 -30.13 -15.73
N ALA A 90 -1.34 -30.63 -15.61
CA ALA A 90 -0.14 -29.79 -15.48
C ALA A 90 0.03 -28.77 -16.63
N GLU A 91 -0.36 -29.13 -17.85
CA GLU A 91 -0.30 -28.24 -19.01
C GLU A 91 -1.25 -27.06 -18.89
N LEU A 92 -2.52 -27.31 -18.56
CA LEU A 92 -3.55 -26.29 -18.42
C LEU A 92 -3.29 -25.40 -17.18
N ARG A 93 -2.83 -26.00 -16.08
CA ARG A 93 -2.39 -25.27 -14.89
C ARG A 93 -1.28 -24.27 -15.22
N ARG A 94 -0.21 -24.73 -15.89
CA ARG A 94 0.91 -23.87 -16.29
C ARG A 94 0.50 -22.78 -17.27
N ALA A 95 -0.42 -23.06 -18.19
CA ALA A 95 -0.96 -22.05 -19.09
C ALA A 95 -1.74 -20.97 -18.31
N GLY A 96 -2.59 -21.37 -17.36
CA GLY A 96 -3.31 -20.46 -16.47
C GLY A 96 -2.40 -19.61 -15.60
N GLU A 97 -1.38 -20.20 -14.98
CA GLU A 97 -0.37 -19.48 -14.20
C GLU A 97 0.35 -18.42 -15.05
N LYS A 98 0.80 -18.79 -16.26
CA LYS A 98 1.45 -17.85 -17.19
C LYS A 98 0.55 -16.70 -17.61
N PHE A 99 -0.74 -16.99 -17.86
CA PHE A 99 -1.71 -15.96 -18.21
C PHE A 99 -1.97 -14.99 -17.05
N ILE A 100 -2.11 -15.49 -15.82
CA ILE A 100 -2.27 -14.62 -14.64
C ILE A 100 -1.02 -13.76 -14.42
N LEU A 101 0.18 -14.33 -14.61
CA LEU A 101 1.43 -13.59 -14.49
C LEU A 101 1.57 -12.50 -15.56
N SER A 102 1.18 -12.76 -16.80
CA SER A 102 1.25 -11.73 -17.86
C SER A 102 0.36 -10.52 -17.55
N LEU A 103 -0.82 -10.75 -16.97
CA LEU A 103 -1.70 -9.68 -16.51
C LEU A 103 -1.08 -8.85 -15.37
N ARG A 104 -0.28 -9.46 -14.49
CA ARG A 104 0.38 -8.76 -13.37
C ARG A 104 1.61 -7.94 -13.75
N ILE A 105 2.22 -8.24 -14.90
CA ILE A 105 3.38 -7.48 -15.42
C ILE A 105 2.92 -6.18 -16.10
N ALA A 106 1.67 -6.13 -16.58
CA ALA A 106 1.12 -4.95 -17.20
C ALA A 106 1.17 -3.74 -16.24
N PRO A 107 1.68 -2.58 -16.67
CA PRO A 107 1.73 -1.39 -15.82
C PRO A 107 0.34 -1.00 -15.33
N ALA A 108 0.18 -0.85 -14.01
CA ALA A 108 -1.11 -0.48 -13.39
C ALA A 108 -1.72 0.80 -14.00
N LEU A 109 -0.87 1.73 -14.46
CA LEU A 109 -1.27 2.98 -15.10
C LEU A 109 -2.13 2.76 -16.36
N LEU A 110 -1.90 1.67 -17.11
CA LEU A 110 -2.67 1.34 -18.33
C LEU A 110 -4.16 1.12 -18.04
N PHE A 111 -4.49 0.68 -16.83
CA PHE A 111 -5.85 0.36 -16.43
C PHE A 111 -6.60 1.56 -15.84
N VAL A 112 -5.93 2.67 -15.53
CA VAL A 112 -6.55 3.83 -14.86
C VAL A 112 -7.61 4.49 -15.74
N ILE A 113 -7.29 4.78 -17.01
CA ILE A 113 -8.21 5.42 -17.96
C ILE A 113 -9.46 4.55 -18.23
N PRO A 114 -9.33 3.27 -18.62
CA PRO A 114 -10.51 2.43 -18.87
C PRO A 114 -11.33 2.22 -17.60
N MET A 115 -10.69 2.10 -16.43
CA MET A 115 -11.42 1.97 -15.16
C MET A 115 -12.20 3.24 -14.82
N TYR A 116 -11.61 4.43 -15.05
CA TYR A 116 -12.32 5.70 -14.88
C TYR A 116 -13.52 5.82 -15.82
N TYR A 117 -13.36 5.45 -17.08
CA TYR A 117 -14.45 5.45 -18.06
C TYR A 117 -15.58 4.51 -17.60
N LEU A 118 -15.26 3.28 -17.21
CA LEU A 118 -16.23 2.31 -16.71
C LEU A 118 -16.95 2.84 -15.46
N ALA A 119 -16.20 3.36 -14.48
CA ALA A 119 -16.73 3.92 -13.24
C ALA A 119 -17.72 5.07 -13.48
N THR A 120 -17.43 5.91 -14.49
CA THR A 120 -18.31 7.01 -14.91
C THR A 120 -19.61 6.47 -15.49
N ARG A 121 -19.53 5.46 -16.38
CA ARG A 121 -20.70 4.86 -17.04
C ARG A 121 -21.65 4.17 -16.06
N ILE A 122 -21.10 3.53 -15.03
CA ILE A 122 -21.89 2.84 -13.99
C ILE A 122 -22.27 3.74 -12.80
N GLY A 123 -21.88 5.03 -12.81
CA GLY A 123 -22.18 5.97 -11.71
C GLY A 123 -21.54 5.58 -10.37
N ALA A 124 -20.38 4.90 -10.41
CA ALA A 124 -19.64 4.44 -9.22
C ALA A 124 -18.48 5.37 -8.82
N LEU A 125 -18.36 6.54 -9.46
CA LEU A 125 -17.38 7.54 -9.08
C LEU A 125 -17.58 7.96 -7.61
N ASN A 126 -16.46 8.19 -6.92
CA ASN A 126 -16.41 8.58 -5.50
C ASN A 126 -17.04 7.58 -4.51
N LYS A 127 -17.14 6.29 -4.86
CA LYS A 127 -17.61 5.23 -3.94
C LYS A 127 -16.47 4.29 -3.57
N HIS A 128 -16.41 3.87 -2.30
CA HIS A 128 -15.40 2.91 -1.83
C HIS A 128 -15.42 1.60 -2.61
N TRP A 129 -16.61 1.14 -3.03
CA TRP A 129 -16.78 -0.10 -3.81
C TRP A 129 -15.99 -0.13 -5.11
N LEU A 130 -15.83 1.01 -5.77
CA LEU A 130 -15.02 1.10 -6.99
C LEU A 130 -13.56 0.72 -6.70
N LEU A 131 -13.01 1.28 -5.62
CA LEU A 131 -11.62 1.03 -5.22
C LEU A 131 -11.45 -0.38 -4.66
N VAL A 132 -12.42 -0.86 -3.87
CA VAL A 132 -12.40 -2.24 -3.35
C VAL A 132 -12.36 -3.24 -4.50
N ALA A 133 -13.22 -3.07 -5.51
CA ALA A 133 -13.25 -3.96 -6.67
C ALA A 133 -12.02 -3.81 -7.59
N ALA A 134 -11.42 -2.62 -7.67
CA ALA A 134 -10.23 -2.39 -8.49
C ALA A 134 -8.95 -2.95 -7.86
N TYR A 135 -8.86 -2.97 -6.52
CA TYR A 135 -7.68 -3.46 -5.80
C TYR A 135 -7.77 -4.93 -5.37
N ALA A 136 -8.96 -5.54 -5.41
CA ALA A 136 -9.16 -6.96 -5.09
C ALA A 136 -8.71 -7.86 -6.26
#